data_AF-X5PUH4-F1
#
_entry.id   AF-X5PUH4-F1
#
_cell.length_a   1.000
_cell.length_b   1.000
_cell.length_c   1.000
_cell.angle_alpha   90.00
_cell.angle_beta   90.00
_cell.angle_gamma   90.00
#
_symmetry.space_group_name_H-M   'P 1'
#
loop_
_entity.id
_entity.type
_entity.pdbx_description
1 polymer ?
#
loop_
_entity_poly.entity_id
_entity_poly.type
_entity_poly.pdbx_seq_one_letter_code
_entity_poly.pdbx_strand_id
1 'polypeptide(L)' 'MAEQPRQSGLSAETLAALARETGASEQQIQEIASLIGNDRSSIVREARMVAADRPKR' A
#
# COMPACT_ATOMS: atom_id res chain seq x y z
N MET A 1 -4.25 -13.35 21.34
CA MET A 1 -2.96 -12.65 21.15
C MET A 1 -3.21 -11.58 20.10
N ALA A 2 -3.05 -10.31 20.43
CA ALA A 2 -3.27 -9.23 19.47
C ALA A 2 -2.06 -9.19 18.54
N GLU A 3 -2.24 -9.61 17.28
CA GLU A 3 -1.25 -9.36 16.23
C GLU A 3 -1.08 -7.84 16.14
N GLN A 4 0.07 -7.34 16.59
CA GLN A 4 0.43 -5.95 16.39
C GLN A 4 0.35 -5.69 14.88
N PRO A 5 -0.40 -4.66 14.42
CA PRO A 5 -0.42 -4.33 13.02
C PRO A 5 1.03 -4.06 12.63
N ARG A 6 1.58 -4.90 11.74
CA ARG A 6 2.95 -4.76 11.25
C ARG A 6 3.03 -3.37 10.67
N GLN A 7 3.58 -2.41 11.41
CA GLN A 7 3.83 -1.08 10.86
C GLN A 7 4.74 -1.35 9.67
N SER A 8 4.21 -1.22 8.46
CA SER A 8 5.00 -1.34 7.25
C SER A 8 6.21 -0.44 7.46
N GLY A 9 7.43 -1.01 7.44
CA GLY A 9 8.67 -0.25 7.66
C GLY A 9 8.98 0.80 6.58
N LEU A 10 7.97 1.22 5.82
CA LEU A 10 8.02 2.24 4.78
C LEU A 10 8.03 3.62 5.41
N SER A 11 8.92 4.49 4.93
CA SER A 11 8.91 5.90 5.29
C SER A 11 7.69 6.61 4.69
N ALA A 12 7.28 7.73 5.28
CA ALA A 12 6.21 8.56 4.75
C ALA A 12 6.49 9.02 3.30
N GLU A 13 7.75 9.32 2.98
CA GLU A 13 8.19 9.67 1.62
C GLU A 13 7.96 8.51 0.63
N THR A 14 8.22 7.27 1.06
CA THR A 14 8.00 6.08 0.24
C THR A 14 6.51 5.84 0.00
N LEU A 15 5.69 5.99 1.05
CA LEU A 15 4.23 5.89 0.95
C LEU A 15 3.67 6.92 -0.04
N ALA A 16 4.08 8.18 0.10
CA ALA A 16 3.64 9.27 -0.78
C ALA A 16 4.06 9.04 -2.24
N ALA A 17 5.28 8.56 -2.47
CA ALA A 17 5.77 8.24 -3.81
C ALA A 17 4.94 7.10 -4.45
N LEU A 18 4.69 6.02 -3.70
CA LEU A 18 3.89 4.89 -4.15
C LEU A 18 2.42 5.29 -4.40
N ALA A 19 1.86 6.17 -3.57
CA ALA A 19 0.49 6.66 -3.73
C ALA A 19 0.33 7.41 -5.05
N ARG A 20 1.31 8.27 -5.37
CA ARG A 20 1.33 9.02 -6.64
C ARG A 20 1.55 8.11 -7.86
N GLU A 21 2.33 7.05 -7.72
CA GLU A 21 2.63 6.10 -8.81
C GLU A 21 1.46 5.15 -9.12
N THR A 22 0.70 4.76 -8.10
CA THR A 22 -0.30 3.70 -8.20
C THR A 22 -1.73 4.23 -8.23
N GLY A 23 -1.96 5.45 -7.71
CA GLY A 23 -3.29 6.03 -7.53
C GLY A 23 -4.03 5.53 -6.28
N ALA A 24 -3.42 4.63 -5.50
CA ALA A 24 -3.93 4.22 -4.19
C ALA A 24 -3.62 5.26 -3.12
N SER A 25 -4.34 5.25 -2.00
CA SER A 25 -3.99 6.09 -0.85
C SER A 25 -2.78 5.54 -0.10
N GLU A 26 -2.07 6.41 0.62
CA GLU A 26 -0.94 6.00 1.49
C GLU A 26 -1.36 4.94 2.51
N GLN A 27 -2.58 5.04 3.05
CA GLN A 27 -3.14 4.04 3.96
C GLN A 27 -3.32 2.67 3.27
N GLN A 28 -3.86 2.64 2.05
CA GLN A 28 -4.00 1.39 1.29
C GLN A 28 -2.64 0.76 1.01
N ILE A 29 -1.63 1.57 0.68
CA ILE A 29 -0.26 1.09 0.46
C ILE A 29 0.35 0.54 1.74
N GLN A 30 0.14 1.22 2.86
CA GLN A 30 0.58 0.75 4.17
C GLN A 30 -0.07 -0.59 4.53
N GLU A 31 -1.38 -0.73 4.33
CA GLU A 31 -2.10 -2.00 4.54
C GLU A 31 -1.56 -3.12 3.65
N ILE A 32 -1.35 -2.85 2.36
CA ILE A 32 -0.75 -3.80 1.40
C ILE A 32 0.63 -4.23 1.89
N ALA A 33 1.49 -3.28 2.27
CA ALA A 33 2.84 -3.57 2.73
C ALA A 33 2.85 -4.35 4.06
N SER A 34 1.90 -4.09 4.97
CA SER A 34 1.72 -4.88 6.19
C SER A 34 1.35 -6.34 5.90
N LEU A 35 0.66 -6.61 4.80
CA LEU A 35 0.22 -7.95 4.40
C LEU A 35 1.31 -8.73 3.64
N ILE A 36 1.95 -8.10 2.65
CA ILE A 36 2.85 -8.78 1.71
C ILE A 36 4.34 -8.45 1.93
N GLY A 37 4.66 -7.55 2.86
CA GLY A 37 6.00 -7.03 3.10
C GLY A 37 6.33 -5.80 2.25
N ASN A 38 7.56 -5.30 2.40
CA ASN A 38 7.99 -4.01 1.84
C ASN A 38 8.60 -4.09 0.42
N ASP A 39 8.35 -5.18 -0.33
CA ASP A 39 8.84 -5.28 -1.70
C ASP A 39 8.08 -4.32 -2.62
N ARG A 40 8.80 -3.38 -3.24
CA ARG A 40 8.22 -2.31 -4.06
C ARG A 40 7.41 -2.86 -5.24
N SER A 41 7.92 -3.88 -5.94
CA SER A 41 7.26 -4.43 -7.13
C SER A 41 5.93 -5.07 -6.78
N SER A 42 5.90 -5.82 -5.68
CA SER A 42 4.70 -6.47 -5.14
C SER A 42 3.68 -5.42 -4.67
N ILE A 43 4.12 -4.39 -3.93
CA ILE A 43 3.24 -3.31 -3.47
C ILE A 43 2.62 -2.55 -4.66
N VAL A 44 3.41 -2.18 -5.67
CA VAL A 44 2.92 -1.46 -6.85
C VAL A 44 1.86 -2.27 -7.60
N ARG A 45 2.07 -3.59 -7.74
CA ARG A 45 1.11 -4.49 -8.39
C ARG A 45 -0.22 -4.49 -7.64
N GLU A 46 -0.21 -4.76 -6.34
CA GLU A 46 -1.43 -4.82 -5.53
C GLU A 46 -2.13 -3.46 -5.45
N ALA A 47 -1.36 -2.38 -5.24
CA ALA A 47 -1.92 -1.03 -5.12
C ALA A 47 -2.62 -0.57 -6.40
N ARG A 48 -2.09 -0.94 -7.58
CA ARG A 48 -2.77 -0.69 -8.87
C ARG A 48 -4.07 -1.47 -9.00
N MET A 49 -4.13 -2.70 -8.53
CA MET A 49 -5.38 -3.48 -8.53
C MET A 49 -6.43 -2.84 -7.62
N VAL A 50 -6.03 -2.44 -6.41
CA VAL A 50 -6.91 -1.75 -5.45
C VAL A 50 -7.40 -0.40 -5.99
N ALA A 51 -6.53 0.37 -6.65
CA ALA A 51 -6.91 1.64 -7.26
C ALA A 51 -7.88 1.45 -8.44
N ALA A 52 -7.70 0.39 -9.23
CA ALA A 52 -8.56 0.07 -10.37
C ALA A 52 -9.94 -0.46 -9.94
N ASP A 53 -10.02 -1.16 -8.81
CA ASP A 53 -11.26 -1.75 -8.28
C ASP A 53 -12.16 -0.73 -7.55
N ARG A 54 -11.73 0.54 -7.43
CA ARG A 54 -12.61 1.59 -6.90
C ARG A 54 -13.84 1.74 -7.82
N PRO A 55 -15.06 1.45 -7.33
CA PRO A 55 -16.25 1.67 -8.12
C PRO A 55 -16.34 3.17 -8.44
N LYS A 56 -16.40 3.51 -9.73
CA LYS A 56 -16.68 4.86 -10.21
C LYS A 56 -18.09 5.22 -9.70
N ARG A 57 -18.16 5.94 -8.58
CA ARG A 57 -19.40 6.55 -8.10
C ARG A 57 -19.77 7.74 -8.97
#